data_AF-A0A935RF71-F1
#
_entry.id   AF-A0A935RF71-F1
#
_cell.length_a   1.000
_cell.length_b   1.000
_cell.length_c   1.000
_cell.angle_alpha   90.00
_cell.angle_beta   90.00
_cell.angle_gamma   90.00
#
_symmetry.space_group_name_H-M   'P 1'
#
loop_
_entity.id
_entity.type
_entity.pdbx_description
1 polymer ?
#
loop_
_entity_poly.entity_id
_entity_poly.type
_entity_poly.pdbx_seq_one_letter_code
_entity_poly.pdbx_strand_id
1 'polypeptide(L)'
;MKPVERDRLQASLRQRLLTLAHSEGADFQTVLTRYGLERFLYRLGHSRHRGAFLVKGAFLYHAWLEDVARPTRDLDLDQGRSDSGSLTV
;
A
#
# COMPACT_ATOMS: atom_id res chain seq x y z
N MET A 1 -13.40 16.72 -13.56
CA MET A 1 -12.12 17.24 -13.02
C MET A 1 -11.26 17.67 -14.20
N LYS A 2 -10.88 18.95 -14.25
CA LYS A 2 -10.17 19.54 -15.40
C LYS A 2 -8.71 19.04 -15.42
N PRO A 3 -8.05 18.97 -16.59
CA PRO A 3 -6.67 18.48 -16.71
C PRO A 3 -5.68 19.19 -15.77
N VAL A 4 -5.76 20.52 -15.73
CA VAL A 4 -4.89 21.38 -14.88
C VAL A 4 -5.05 21.12 -13.37
N GLU A 5 -6.24 20.71 -12.91
CA GLU A 5 -6.46 20.39 -11.50
C GLU A 5 -5.79 19.08 -11.10
N ARG A 6 -5.68 18.12 -12.03
CA ARG A 6 -4.98 16.85 -11.80
C ARG A 6 -3.49 17.08 -11.66
N ASP A 7 -2.90 17.92 -12.51
CA ASP A 7 -1.47 18.22 -12.48
C ASP A 7 -1.09 18.96 -11.20
N ARG A 8 -1.92 19.91 -10.75
CA ARG A 8 -1.73 20.59 -9.46
C ARG A 8 -1.82 19.64 -8.28
N LEU A 9 -2.77 18.70 -8.30
CA LEU A 9 -2.91 17.68 -7.26
C LEU A 9 -1.70 16.75 -7.25
N GLN A 10 -1.24 16.28 -8.40
CA GLN A 10 -0.05 15.43 -8.52
C GLN A 10 1.21 16.15 -8.02
N ALA A 11 1.40 17.42 -8.39
CA ALA A 11 2.51 18.23 -7.91
C ALA A 11 2.47 18.43 -6.38
N SER A 12 1.29 18.68 -5.82
CA SER A 12 1.10 18.79 -4.36
C SER A 12 1.40 17.48 -3.64
N LEU A 13 0.95 16.35 -4.17
CA LEU A 13 1.24 15.02 -3.61
C LEU A 13 2.74 14.71 -3.67
N ARG A 14 3.39 14.99 -4.80
CA ARG A 14 4.84 14.82 -4.95
C ARG A 14 5.61 15.65 -3.93
N GLN A 15 5.21 16.91 -3.73
CA GLN A 15 5.86 17.78 -2.74
C GLN A 15 5.69 17.25 -1.32
N ARG A 16 4.49 16.77 -0.96
CA ARG A 16 4.24 16.18 0.36
C ARG A 16 5.06 14.91 0.60
N LEU A 17 5.17 14.05 -0.40
CA LEU A 17 6.00 12.84 -0.33
C LEU A 17 7.49 13.18 -0.27
N LEU A 18 7.95 14.23 -0.95
CA LEU A 18 9.32 14.73 -0.84
C LEU A 18 9.62 15.25 0.57
N THR A 19 8.71 16.03 1.16
CA THR A 19 8.86 16.51 2.54
C THR A 19 8.92 15.34 3.53
N LEU A 20 8.07 14.33 3.34
CA LEU A 20 8.06 13.12 4.17
C LEU A 20 9.38 12.33 4.06
N ALA A 21 9.88 12.13 2.84
CA ALA A 21 11.16 11.46 2.62
C ALA A 21 12.33 12.19 3.32
N HIS A 22 12.33 13.53 3.29
CA HIS A 22 13.34 14.31 4.00
C HIS A 22 13.20 14.18 5.52
N SER A 23 11.99 14.17 6.08
CA SER A 23 11.79 14.03 7.53
C SER A 23 12.14 12.64 8.06
N GLU A 24 11.91 11.60 7.26
CA GLU A 24 12.21 10.20 7.61
C GLU A 24 13.68 9.82 7.29
N GLY A 25 14.46 10.70 6.64
CA GLY A 25 15.81 10.38 6.16
C GLY A 25 15.83 9.25 5.12
N ALA A 26 14.69 9.00 4.46
CA ALA A 26 14.49 7.89 3.55
C ALA A 26 14.59 8.33 2.07
N ASP A 27 14.91 7.38 1.20
CA ASP A 27 14.91 7.65 -0.24
C ASP A 27 13.48 7.93 -0.76
N PHE A 28 13.34 8.93 -1.63
CA PHE A 28 12.04 9.33 -2.17
C PHE A 28 11.32 8.21 -2.92
N GLN A 29 12.04 7.33 -3.64
CA GLN A 29 11.40 6.19 -4.32
C GLN A 29 10.84 5.20 -3.32
N THR A 30 11.50 5.00 -2.17
CA THR A 30 11.00 4.15 -1.09
C THR A 30 9.67 4.67 -0.55
N VAL A 31 9.59 5.96 -0.23
CA VAL A 31 8.35 6.60 0.26
C VAL A 31 7.25 6.60 -0.80
N LEU A 32 7.61 6.84 -2.07
CA LEU A 32 6.67 6.80 -3.19
C LEU A 32 6.10 5.39 -3.40
N THR A 33 6.94 4.36 -3.40
CA THR A 33 6.52 2.95 -3.51
C THR A 33 5.61 2.57 -2.36
N ARG A 34 6.00 2.89 -1.12
CA ARG A 34 5.16 2.64 0.07
C ARG A 34 3.79 3.30 -0.08
N TYR A 35 3.73 4.57 -0.42
CA TYR A 35 2.48 5.28 -0.64
C TYR A 35 1.63 4.63 -1.74
N GLY A 36 2.25 4.20 -2.85
CA GLY A 36 1.56 3.49 -3.92
C GLY A 36 0.91 2.19 -3.46
N LEU A 37 1.64 1.39 -2.68
CA LEU A 37 1.20 0.11 -2.12
C LEU A 37 0.08 0.31 -1.10
N GLU A 38 0.20 1.26 -0.17
CA GLU A 38 -0.84 1.58 0.82
C GLU A 38 -2.14 2.03 0.12
N ARG A 39 -2.03 2.89 -0.91
CA ARG A 39 -3.21 3.33 -1.68
C ARG A 39 -3.80 2.19 -2.50
N PHE A 40 -3.00 1.24 -2.97
CA PHE A 40 -3.48 0.04 -3.64
C PHE A 40 -4.27 -0.85 -2.67
N LEU A 41 -3.71 -1.15 -1.49
CA LEU A 41 -4.36 -1.94 -0.45
C LEU A 41 -5.64 -1.28 0.05
N TYR A 42 -5.63 0.04 0.25
CA TYR A 42 -6.82 0.80 0.59
C TYR A 42 -7.95 0.60 -0.44
N ARG A 43 -7.63 0.71 -1.74
CA ARG A 43 -8.61 0.45 -2.81
C ARG A 43 -9.04 -1.00 -2.87
N LEU A 44 -8.12 -1.94 -2.66
CA LEU A 44 -8.42 -3.38 -2.64
C LEU A 44 -9.40 -3.72 -1.51
N GLY A 45 -9.18 -3.18 -0.30
CA GLY A 45 -10.06 -3.35 0.85
C GLY A 45 -11.46 -2.76 0.66
N HIS A 46 -11.60 -1.69 -0.12
CA HIS A 46 -12.89 -1.09 -0.48
C HIS A 46 -13.55 -1.78 -1.70
N SER A 47 -12.88 -2.74 -2.33
CA SER A 47 -13.41 -3.44 -3.49
C SER A 47 -14.22 -4.68 -3.09
N ARG A 48 -14.98 -5.22 -4.05
CA ARG A 48 -15.63 -6.53 -3.93
C ARG A 48 -14.64 -7.68 -3.68
N HIS A 49 -13.36 -7.49 -3.96
CA HIS A 49 -12.31 -8.49 -3.83
C HIS A 49 -11.59 -8.47 -2.48
N ARG A 50 -12.07 -7.66 -1.50
CA ARG A 50 -11.43 -7.50 -0.18
C ARG A 50 -11.17 -8.82 0.57
N GLY A 51 -12.02 -9.83 0.37
CA GLY A 51 -11.90 -11.14 1.02
C GLY A 51 -11.14 -12.18 0.20
N ALA A 52 -10.74 -11.86 -1.03
CA ALA A 52 -10.06 -12.79 -1.93
C ALA A 52 -8.52 -12.73 -1.77
N PHE A 53 -7.99 -11.71 -1.10
CA PHE A 53 -6.56 -11.49 -0.98
C PHE A 53 -6.15 -11.31 0.48
N LEU A 54 -5.15 -12.08 0.91
CA LEU A 54 -4.49 -11.87 2.19
C LEU A 54 -3.16 -11.18 1.93
N VAL A 55 -2.93 -10.06 2.61
CA VAL A 55 -1.61 -9.41 2.63
C VAL A 55 -0.69 -10.27 3.46
N LYS A 56 0.34 -10.83 2.82
CA LYS A 56 1.38 -11.61 3.47
C LYS A 56 2.71 -10.87 3.34
N GLY A 57 3.70 -11.31 4.11
CA GLY A 57 5.08 -10.87 3.95
C GLY A 57 5.40 -9.53 4.61
N ALA A 58 6.51 -8.94 4.18
CA ALA A 58 7.20 -7.91 4.94
C ALA A 58 6.49 -6.55 4.97
N PHE A 59 5.61 -6.30 3.99
CA PHE A 59 4.76 -5.11 3.97
C PHE A 59 3.78 -5.08 5.16
N LEU A 60 3.41 -6.23 5.74
CA LEU A 60 2.61 -6.28 6.96
C LEU A 60 3.32 -5.62 8.15
N TYR A 61 4.65 -5.71 8.21
CA TYR A 61 5.42 -5.05 9.28
C TYR A 61 5.34 -3.52 9.18
N HIS A 62 5.17 -2.93 8.00
CA HIS A 62 4.92 -1.48 7.88
C HIS A 62 3.56 -1.04 8.43
N ALA A 63 2.57 -1.94 8.50
CA ALA A 63 1.26 -1.65 9.08
C ALA A 63 1.22 -1.88 10.60
N TRP A 64 2.18 -2.62 11.17
CA TRP A 64 2.18 -3.07 12.57
C TRP A 64 3.36 -2.56 13.41
N LEU A 65 4.51 -2.25 12.80
CA LEU A 65 5.67 -1.67 13.48
C LEU A 65 5.90 -0.25 12.97
N GLU A 66 6.03 0.68 13.91
CA GLU A 66 6.34 2.08 13.66
C GLU A 66 7.75 2.26 13.07
N ASP A 67 8.65 1.29 13.29
CA ASP A 67 10.06 1.37 12.89
C ASP A 67 10.50 0.09 12.16
N VAL A 68 10.37 0.10 10.83
CA VAL A 68 10.85 -1.00 9.97
C VAL A 68 12.22 -0.61 9.44
N ALA A 69 13.27 -1.09 10.13
CA ALA A 69 14.68 -0.81 9.84
C ALA A 69 15.15 -1.20 8.42
N ARG A 70 14.32 -1.92 7.64
CA ARG A 70 14.63 -2.32 6.26
C ARG A 70 13.48 -1.96 5.33
N PRO A 71 13.68 -1.08 4.34
CA PRO A 71 12.63 -0.75 3.39
C PRO A 71 12.29 -1.95 2.52
N THR A 72 11.11 -2.52 2.73
CA THR A 72 10.57 -3.63 1.95
C THR A 72 9.66 -3.09 0.85
N ARG A 73 10.12 -3.22 -0.39
CA ARG A 73 9.45 -2.74 -1.60
C ARG A 73 8.43 -3.75 -2.16
N ASP A 74 8.48 -4.98 -1.67
CA ASP A 74 7.69 -6.08 -2.21
C ASP A 74 6.37 -6.20 -1.42
N LEU A 75 5.26 -6.33 -2.15
CA LEU A 75 3.94 -6.63 -1.63
C LEU A 75 3.55 -8.04 -2.07
N ASP A 76 3.54 -8.98 -1.14
CA ASP A 76 3.11 -10.35 -1.41
C ASP A 76 1.61 -10.49 -1.12
N LEU A 77 0.85 -10.80 -2.17
CA LEU A 77 -0.59 -11.07 -2.07
C LEU A 77 -0.81 -12.53 -2.37
N ASP A 78 -1.39 -13.24 -1.41
CA ASP A 78 -1.86 -14.59 -1.65
C ASP A 78 -3.36 -14.57 -1.90
N GLN A 79 -3.80 -15.30 -2.93
CA GLN A 79 -5.21 -15.48 -3.18
C GLN A 79 -5.73 -16.43 -2.12
N GLY A 80 -6.47 -15.88 -1.16
CA GLY A 80 -7.19 -16.65 -0.17
C GLY A 80 -8.26 -17.47 -0.87
N ARG A 81 -7.89 -18.62 -1.44
CA ARG A 81 -8.82 -19.71 -1.68
C ARG A 81 -9.33 -20.13 -0.31
N SER A 82 -10.40 -19.50 0.11
CA SER A 82 -11.29 -20.11 1.08
C SER A 82 -11.95 -21.26 0.32
N ASP A 83 -11.30 -22.43 0.30
CA ASP A 83 -12.03 -23.67 0.07
C ASP A 83 -12.93 -23.87 1.30
N SER A 84 -14.02 -23.10 1.37
CA SER A 84 -15.21 -23.47 2.13
C SER A 84 -15.97 -24.50 1.29
N GLY A 85 -15.32 -25.63 1.07
CA GLY A 85 -15.89 -26.84 0.52
C GLY A 85 -15.83 -27.92 1.60
N SER A 86 -17.01 -28.35 2.05
CA SER A 86 -17.28 -29.50 2.93
C SER A 86 -17.11 -29.30 4.44
N LEU A 87 -18.25 -29.20 5.14
CA LEU A 87 -18.71 -30.23 6.08
C LEU A 87 -20.13 -29.89 6.54
N THR A 88 -21.13 -30.35 5.78
CA THR A 88 -22.43 -30.70 6.35
C THR A 88 -22.26 -32.10 6.93
N VAL A 89 -22.31 -32.23 8.26
CA VAL A 89 -22.49 -33.50 8.98
C VAL A 89 -23.99 -33.66 9.23
#